data_AF-A0A945I768-F1
#
_entry.id   AF-A0A945I768-F1
#
_cell.length_a   1.000
_cell.length_b   1.000
_cell.length_c   1.000
_cell.angle_alpha   90.00
_cell.angle_beta   90.00
_cell.angle_gamma   90.00
#
_symmetry.space_group_name_H-M   'P 1'
#
loop_
_entity.id
_entity.type
_entity.pdbx_description
1 polymer ?
#
loop_
_entity_poly.entity_id
_entity_poly.type
_entity_poly.pdbx_seq_one_letter_code
_entity_poly.pdbx_strand_id
1 'polypeptide(L)'
;MDQAPPSSPQKEPIILLPNAPVLIADHRGAALLTTDGELIALDKNQAIRQANDSPPILCHAKATARYLQTQDFPAFDLLELFAFVRPAQFAVPTPRGLADAFALPRPDTAEEAAETLLSIAQTLLAELLKAEPHVYTLAWGMARAGWAWGPAVLGVLEHNKPKRQSNSALEGFKVWNKLSEWEEGAPEPPAGHLPVDVTEVSDRLESLLGDNSEERPEQKEYAIATAAAFVPAENSGAPATVIAEAGTGVGKTLGYIAPASVWADKNEGPVWISTYTRNLQRQLDGELDRLYPDPVEKTLKAVIRKGRENYLCLLNLEESIGQGSANQTSSGPNIDLITLGLVARWAQASRDGDMIGGDFPAWLSDLMGRRRTIDLTDTRGECVYSACSHYGKCFIEKSVRRARRARLVIANHALVMIQSILGADDPYRPTRYVFDEGHHLFDAADSA
;
A
#
# COMPACT_ATOMS: atom_id res chain seq x y z
N MET A 1 -45.96 25.71 -25.58
CA MET A 1 -45.99 25.06 -24.25
C MET A 1 -45.89 23.57 -24.51
N ASP A 2 -44.68 23.03 -24.64
CA ASP A 2 -44.45 21.59 -24.61
C ASP A 2 -43.79 21.30 -23.26
N GLN A 3 -44.58 20.83 -22.30
CA GLN A 3 -44.06 20.32 -21.04
C GLN A 3 -43.60 18.89 -21.28
N ALA A 4 -42.29 18.67 -21.15
CA ALA A 4 -41.72 17.33 -21.05
C ALA A 4 -42.43 16.55 -19.92
N PRO A 5 -42.69 15.24 -20.10
CA PRO A 5 -43.34 14.44 -19.07
C PRO A 5 -42.47 14.40 -17.80
N PRO A 6 -43.09 14.42 -16.60
CA PRO A 6 -42.34 14.36 -15.36
C PRO A 6 -41.54 13.07 -15.29
N SER A 7 -40.23 13.19 -15.09
CA SER A 7 -39.34 12.06 -14.84
C SER A 7 -39.89 11.27 -13.65
N SER A 8 -40.13 9.97 -13.87
CA SER A 8 -40.54 9.05 -12.81
C SER A 8 -39.54 9.15 -11.66
N PRO A 9 -39.98 9.20 -10.38
CA PRO A 9 -39.07 9.26 -9.26
C PRO A 9 -38.18 8.01 -9.29
N GLN A 10 -36.88 8.21 -9.51
CA GLN A 10 -35.90 7.14 -9.36
C GLN A 10 -35.97 6.70 -7.90
N LYS A 11 -36.43 5.47 -7.68
CA LYS A 11 -36.50 4.86 -6.35
C LYS A 11 -35.08 4.88 -5.79
N GLU A 12 -34.86 5.57 -4.67
CA GLU A 12 -33.55 5.56 -4.04
C GLU A 12 -33.14 4.10 -3.77
N PRO A 13 -31.91 3.72 -4.14
CA PRO A 13 -31.45 2.36 -3.97
C PRO A 13 -31.42 2.03 -2.48
N ILE A 14 -32.20 1.02 -2.09
CA ILE A 14 -32.30 0.57 -0.70
C ILE A 14 -31.02 -0.20 -0.37
N ILE A 15 -30.24 0.30 0.58
CA ILE A 15 -29.04 -0.37 1.09
C ILE A 15 -29.49 -1.35 2.17
N LEU A 16 -29.35 -2.65 1.89
CA LEU A 16 -29.70 -3.72 2.82
C LEU A 16 -28.44 -4.36 3.37
N LEU A 17 -28.30 -4.33 4.70
CA LEU A 17 -27.30 -5.15 5.38
C LEU A 17 -27.73 -6.63 5.38
N PRO A 18 -26.77 -7.56 5.43
CA PRO A 18 -27.07 -8.96 5.75
C PRO A 18 -27.82 -9.05 7.08
N ASN A 19 -28.85 -9.91 7.14
CA ASN A 19 -29.51 -10.24 8.40
C ASN A 19 -28.63 -11.20 9.21
N ALA A 20 -27.59 -10.65 9.84
CA ALA A 20 -26.56 -11.38 10.55
C ALA A 20 -26.31 -10.72 11.92
N PRO A 21 -26.00 -11.52 12.96
CA PRO A 21 -25.61 -10.96 14.24
C PRO A 21 -24.23 -10.30 14.14
N VAL A 22 -23.88 -9.43 15.10
CA VAL A 22 -22.55 -8.80 15.16
C VAL A 22 -21.76 -9.40 16.30
N LEU A 23 -20.58 -9.94 16.02
CA LEU A 23 -19.70 -10.54 17.02
C LEU A 23 -18.53 -9.60 17.33
N ILE A 24 -18.44 -9.18 18.60
CA ILE A 24 -17.28 -8.47 19.15
C ILE A 24 -16.52 -9.45 20.04
N ALA A 25 -15.27 -9.75 19.67
CA ALA A 25 -14.40 -10.57 20.51
C ALA A 25 -13.00 -9.96 20.58
N ASP A 26 -12.65 -9.47 21.76
CA ASP A 26 -11.36 -8.84 22.05
C ASP A 26 -10.93 -9.11 23.49
N HIS A 27 -9.85 -8.49 23.95
CA HIS A 27 -9.31 -8.65 25.31
C HIS A 27 -10.32 -8.39 26.45
N ARG A 28 -11.45 -7.71 26.20
CA ARG A 28 -12.52 -7.44 27.17
C ARG A 28 -13.54 -8.59 27.29
N GLY A 29 -13.57 -9.52 26.34
CA GLY A 29 -14.55 -10.62 26.31
C GLY A 29 -15.08 -10.92 24.92
N ALA A 30 -16.13 -11.72 24.84
CA ALA A 30 -16.92 -11.92 23.63
C ALA A 30 -18.38 -11.51 23.88
N ALA A 31 -18.97 -10.78 22.93
CA ALA A 31 -20.36 -10.38 22.97
C ALA A 31 -20.97 -10.46 21.57
N LEU A 32 -22.24 -10.81 21.50
CA LEU A 32 -23.01 -10.96 20.27
C LEU A 32 -24.21 -10.01 20.33
N LEU A 33 -24.30 -9.08 19.38
CA LEU A 33 -25.51 -8.33 19.12
C LEU A 33 -26.39 -9.16 18.18
N THR A 34 -27.56 -9.59 18.64
CA THR A 34 -28.50 -10.37 17.83
C THR A 34 -29.15 -9.51 16.75
N THR A 35 -29.77 -10.15 15.76
CA THR A 35 -30.52 -9.44 14.70
C THR A 35 -31.72 -8.67 15.23
N ASP A 36 -32.21 -9.04 16.42
CA ASP A 36 -33.33 -8.37 17.11
C ASP A 36 -32.84 -7.23 18.03
N GLY A 37 -31.53 -6.97 18.08
CA GLY A 37 -30.92 -5.88 18.84
C GLY A 37 -30.59 -6.20 20.30
N GLU A 38 -30.60 -7.48 20.70
CA GLU A 38 -30.21 -7.88 22.06
C GLU A 38 -28.69 -8.13 22.13
N LEU A 39 -28.03 -7.55 23.13
CA LEU A 39 -26.61 -7.80 23.39
C LEU A 39 -26.44 -8.94 24.41
N ILE A 40 -25.77 -10.01 23.98
CA ILE A 40 -25.53 -11.21 24.78
C ILE A 40 -24.03 -11.35 25.03
N ALA A 41 -23.63 -11.41 26.30
CA ALA A 41 -22.26 -11.77 26.67
C ALA A 41 -22.06 -13.29 26.47
N LEU A 42 -20.96 -13.67 25.82
CA LEU A 42 -20.66 -15.05 25.47
C LEU A 42 -19.31 -15.48 26.06
N ASP A 43 -19.22 -16.74 26.49
CA ASP A 43 -17.92 -17.40 26.60
C ASP A 43 -17.37 -17.77 25.21
N LYS A 44 -16.10 -18.20 25.14
CA LYS A 44 -15.45 -18.53 23.87
C LYS A 44 -16.16 -19.67 23.12
N ASN A 45 -16.61 -20.71 23.82
CA ASN A 45 -17.27 -21.85 23.18
C ASN A 45 -18.65 -21.47 22.64
N GLN A 46 -19.38 -20.64 23.37
CA GLN A 46 -20.65 -20.08 22.93
C GLN A 46 -20.46 -19.20 21.70
N ALA A 47 -19.45 -18.31 21.70
CA ALA A 47 -19.11 -17.47 20.55
C ALA A 47 -18.76 -18.30 19.31
N ILE A 48 -17.96 -19.36 19.46
CA ILE A 48 -17.61 -20.27 18.36
C ILE A 48 -18.87 -20.96 17.81
N ARG A 49 -19.75 -21.47 18.67
CA ARG A 49 -21.00 -22.13 18.23
C ARG A 49 -21.88 -21.15 17.45
N GLN A 50 -22.15 -19.98 18.02
CA GLN A 50 -22.97 -18.95 17.40
C GLN A 50 -22.40 -18.53 16.04
N ALA A 51 -21.08 -18.34 15.94
CA ALA A 51 -20.44 -17.93 14.69
C ALA A 51 -20.51 -18.99 13.57
N ASN A 52 -20.53 -20.29 13.93
CA ASN A 52 -20.69 -21.37 12.95
C ASN A 52 -22.15 -21.58 12.54
N ASP A 53 -23.10 -21.37 13.45
CA ASP A 53 -24.54 -21.51 13.18
C ASP A 53 -25.06 -20.36 12.31
N SER A 54 -24.61 -19.13 12.60
CA SER A 54 -24.97 -17.92 11.85
C SER A 54 -23.74 -17.03 11.65
N PRO A 55 -23.18 -16.98 10.42
CA PRO A 55 -22.00 -16.18 10.13
C PRO A 55 -22.17 -14.72 10.55
N PRO A 56 -21.37 -14.22 11.51
CA PRO A 56 -21.57 -12.89 12.07
C PRO A 56 -20.89 -11.81 11.22
N ILE A 57 -21.36 -10.58 11.36
CA ILE A 57 -20.59 -9.38 11.04
C ILE A 57 -19.54 -9.19 12.12
N LEU A 58 -18.29 -8.96 11.74
CA LEU A 58 -17.19 -8.71 12.67
C LEU A 58 -16.11 -7.84 12.04
N CYS A 59 -15.12 -7.46 12.83
CA CYS A 59 -13.89 -6.82 12.36
C CYS A 59 -12.71 -7.78 12.56
N HIS A 60 -12.10 -8.24 11.45
CA HIS A 60 -10.90 -9.06 11.43
C HIS A 60 -11.09 -10.53 11.88
N ALA A 61 -11.66 -11.36 11.00
CA ALA A 61 -12.02 -12.75 11.26
C ALA A 61 -10.84 -13.59 11.79
N LYS A 62 -9.65 -13.42 11.21
CA LYS A 62 -8.42 -14.09 11.66
C LYS A 62 -8.03 -13.73 13.10
N ALA A 63 -8.12 -12.46 13.47
CA ALA A 63 -7.82 -12.02 14.83
C ALA A 63 -8.88 -12.53 15.82
N THR A 64 -10.16 -12.50 15.42
CA THR A 64 -11.26 -13.08 16.20
C THR A 64 -11.07 -14.58 16.42
N ALA A 65 -10.76 -15.36 15.39
CA ALA A 65 -10.50 -16.79 15.49
C ALA A 65 -9.30 -17.10 16.41
N ARG A 66 -8.21 -16.33 16.30
CA ARG A 66 -7.05 -16.42 17.20
C ARG A 66 -7.43 -16.14 18.67
N TYR A 67 -8.22 -15.10 18.91
CA TYR A 67 -8.70 -14.77 20.27
C TYR A 67 -9.59 -15.87 20.85
N LEU A 68 -10.53 -16.38 20.04
CA LEU A 68 -11.44 -17.47 20.41
C LEU A 68 -10.74 -18.84 20.49
N GLN A 69 -9.51 -18.98 19.98
CA GLN A 69 -8.72 -20.21 19.93
C GLN A 69 -9.40 -21.30 19.07
N THR A 70 -9.90 -20.90 17.91
CA THR A 70 -10.56 -21.79 16.94
C THR A 70 -9.91 -21.70 15.56
N GLN A 71 -10.24 -22.64 14.68
CA GLN A 71 -10.00 -22.50 13.25
C GLN A 71 -10.87 -21.39 12.65
N ASP A 72 -10.55 -20.98 11.43
CA ASP A 72 -11.35 -20.01 10.67
C ASP A 72 -12.80 -20.47 10.56
N PHE A 73 -13.72 -19.51 10.59
CA PHE A 73 -15.15 -19.72 10.42
C PHE A 73 -15.71 -18.68 9.43
N PRO A 74 -16.85 -18.95 8.76
CA PRO A 74 -17.47 -18.00 7.86
C PRO A 74 -17.92 -16.74 8.60
N ALA A 75 -17.66 -15.57 8.02
CA ALA A 75 -18.07 -14.29 8.59
C ALA A 75 -18.25 -13.24 7.50
N PHE A 76 -19.03 -12.21 7.81
CA PHE A 76 -19.04 -10.95 7.07
C PHE A 76 -17.94 -10.06 7.64
N ASP A 77 -16.69 -10.34 7.26
CA ASP A 77 -15.54 -9.57 7.76
C ASP A 77 -15.57 -8.16 7.15
N LEU A 78 -15.75 -7.15 8.00
CA LEU A 78 -15.87 -5.76 7.58
C LEU A 78 -14.58 -5.24 6.93
N LEU A 79 -13.42 -5.83 7.23
CA LEU A 79 -12.16 -5.47 6.59
C LEU A 79 -12.12 -5.87 5.11
N GLU A 80 -12.77 -6.97 4.72
CA GLU A 80 -12.90 -7.34 3.31
C GLU A 80 -13.76 -6.32 2.54
N LEU A 81 -14.90 -5.92 3.14
CA LEU A 81 -15.75 -4.89 2.55
C LEU A 81 -15.01 -3.56 2.45
N PHE A 82 -14.29 -3.16 3.51
CA PHE A 82 -13.46 -1.97 3.51
C PHE A 82 -12.40 -2.01 2.40
N ALA A 83 -11.62 -3.09 2.29
CA ALA A 83 -10.60 -3.26 1.24
C ALA A 83 -11.19 -3.19 -0.18
N PHE A 84 -12.42 -3.68 -0.36
CA PHE A 84 -13.10 -3.68 -1.64
C PHE A 84 -13.63 -2.30 -2.05
N VAL A 85 -14.22 -1.57 -1.12
CA VAL A 85 -14.88 -0.27 -1.36
C VAL A 85 -13.88 0.89 -1.32
N ARG A 86 -12.94 0.86 -0.37
CA ARG A 86 -11.88 1.85 -0.17
C ARG A 86 -10.49 1.20 -0.37
N PRO A 87 -10.20 0.67 -1.57
CA PRO A 87 -8.90 0.05 -1.84
C PRO A 87 -7.76 1.07 -1.66
N ALA A 88 -6.59 0.59 -1.24
CA ALA A 88 -5.39 1.40 -1.01
C ALA A 88 -5.53 2.51 0.08
N GLN A 89 -6.60 2.48 0.89
CA GLN A 89 -6.75 3.37 2.04
C GLN A 89 -6.34 2.68 3.35
N PHE A 90 -5.76 3.45 4.27
CA PHE A 90 -5.30 2.95 5.56
C PHE A 90 -6.43 2.90 6.58
N ALA A 91 -6.51 1.79 7.32
CA ALA A 91 -7.29 1.69 8.55
C ALA A 91 -6.61 0.71 9.51
N VAL A 92 -6.71 1.01 10.81
CA VAL A 92 -6.29 0.08 11.86
C VAL A 92 -7.37 -1.00 12.00
N PRO A 93 -7.03 -2.31 11.98
CA PRO A 93 -7.98 -3.41 11.84
C PRO A 93 -8.70 -3.76 13.16
N THR A 94 -9.30 -2.76 13.79
CA THR A 94 -10.09 -2.88 15.03
C THR A 94 -11.33 -2.00 14.94
N PRO A 95 -12.40 -2.23 15.72
CA PRO A 95 -13.56 -1.35 15.73
C PRO A 95 -13.22 0.12 15.98
N ARG A 96 -12.30 0.40 16.92
CA ARG A 96 -11.82 1.77 17.21
C ARG A 96 -11.02 2.36 16.05
N GLY A 97 -10.17 1.53 15.43
CA GLY A 97 -9.36 1.91 14.29
C GLY A 97 -10.17 2.22 13.03
N LEU A 98 -11.24 1.46 12.81
CA LEU A 98 -12.22 1.74 11.77
C LEU A 98 -13.04 2.99 12.13
N ALA A 99 -13.47 3.17 13.38
CA ALA A 99 -14.15 4.40 13.80
C ALA A 99 -13.33 5.66 13.46
N ASP A 100 -12.03 5.65 13.75
CA ASP A 100 -11.10 6.73 13.40
C ASP A 100 -11.06 6.99 11.88
N ALA A 101 -10.97 5.94 11.06
CA ALA A 101 -10.95 6.04 9.59
C ALA A 101 -12.25 6.60 8.98
N PHE A 102 -13.36 6.55 9.73
CA PHE A 102 -14.66 7.10 9.34
C PHE A 102 -15.01 8.39 10.11
N ALA A 103 -14.09 8.93 10.92
CA ALA A 103 -14.34 10.07 11.82
C ALA A 103 -15.56 9.88 12.73
N LEU A 104 -15.78 8.65 13.21
CA LEU A 104 -16.83 8.28 14.16
C LEU A 104 -16.30 8.29 15.60
N PRO A 105 -17.18 8.45 16.62
CA PRO A 105 -16.79 8.26 18.02
C PRO A 105 -16.14 6.89 18.24
N ARG A 106 -15.05 6.85 19.01
CA ARG A 106 -14.38 5.59 19.36
C ARG A 106 -15.27 4.79 20.31
N PRO A 107 -15.60 3.52 19.99
CA PRO A 107 -16.39 2.68 20.88
C PRO A 107 -15.56 2.23 22.08
N ASP A 108 -16.12 2.41 23.29
CA ASP A 108 -15.55 2.01 24.57
C ASP A 108 -16.28 0.79 25.17
N THR A 109 -17.47 0.45 24.66
CA THR A 109 -18.22 -0.77 25.00
C THR A 109 -18.32 -1.76 23.83
N ALA A 110 -18.80 -2.98 24.08
CA ALA A 110 -19.07 -3.97 23.01
C ALA A 110 -20.31 -3.60 22.19
N GLU A 111 -21.32 -2.99 22.82
CA GLU A 111 -22.53 -2.49 22.16
C GLU A 111 -22.19 -1.39 21.16
N GLU A 112 -21.50 -0.34 21.62
CA GLU A 112 -21.03 0.76 20.77
C GLU A 112 -20.14 0.24 19.63
N ALA A 113 -19.29 -0.76 19.89
CA ALA A 113 -18.47 -1.38 18.87
C ALA A 113 -19.34 -2.07 17.81
N ALA A 114 -20.35 -2.83 18.21
CA ALA A 114 -21.26 -3.50 17.29
C ALA A 114 -22.06 -2.51 16.44
N GLU A 115 -22.62 -1.47 17.06
CA GLU A 115 -23.31 -0.38 16.36
C GLU A 115 -22.39 0.35 15.37
N THR A 116 -21.15 0.62 15.78
CA THR A 116 -20.13 1.25 14.93
C THR A 116 -19.85 0.39 13.70
N LEU A 117 -19.68 -0.93 13.86
CA LEU A 117 -19.46 -1.83 12.72
C LEU A 117 -20.64 -1.84 11.74
N LEU A 118 -21.88 -1.82 12.24
CA LEU A 118 -23.08 -1.75 11.39
C LEU A 118 -23.18 -0.42 10.62
N SER A 119 -22.92 0.69 11.30
CA SER A 119 -22.89 2.03 10.70
C SER A 119 -21.83 2.14 9.60
N ILE A 120 -20.63 1.60 9.85
CA ILE A 120 -19.55 1.56 8.86
C ILE A 120 -19.92 0.67 7.68
N ALA A 121 -20.52 -0.50 7.91
CA ALA A 121 -20.97 -1.38 6.84
C ALA A 121 -22.01 -0.70 5.93
N GLN A 122 -22.98 0.00 6.51
CA GLN A 122 -23.96 0.79 5.74
C GLN A 122 -23.29 1.91 4.94
N THR A 123 -22.35 2.62 5.55
CA THR A 123 -21.62 3.71 4.89
C THR A 123 -20.80 3.19 3.71
N LEU A 124 -20.07 2.10 3.89
CA LEU A 124 -19.31 1.43 2.83
C LEU A 124 -20.19 0.96 1.67
N LEU A 125 -21.34 0.36 1.98
CA LEU A 125 -22.31 -0.02 0.95
C LEU A 125 -22.90 1.21 0.26
N ALA A 126 -23.16 2.31 0.96
CA ALA A 126 -23.65 3.56 0.35
C ALA A 126 -22.65 4.16 -0.64
N GLU A 127 -21.35 4.10 -0.33
CA GLU A 127 -20.29 4.60 -1.21
C GLU A 127 -20.27 3.89 -2.58
N LEU A 128 -20.65 2.61 -2.62
CA LEU A 128 -20.73 1.83 -3.86
C LEU A 128 -21.79 2.35 -4.85
N LEU A 129 -22.73 3.20 -4.41
CA LEU A 129 -23.66 3.88 -5.32
C LEU A 129 -22.97 4.80 -6.33
N LYS A 130 -21.74 5.23 -6.03
CA LYS A 130 -20.91 6.07 -6.90
C LYS A 130 -19.82 5.27 -7.63
N ALA A 131 -19.82 3.95 -7.47
CA ALA A 131 -18.79 3.11 -8.07
C ALA A 131 -18.91 3.07 -9.60
N GLU A 132 -17.79 2.83 -10.27
CA GLU A 132 -17.77 2.66 -11.71
C GLU A 132 -18.35 1.29 -12.16
N PRO A 133 -18.88 1.15 -13.38
CA PRO A 133 -19.49 -0.10 -13.85
C PRO A 133 -18.58 -1.35 -13.79
N HIS A 134 -17.26 -1.18 -13.93
CA HIS A 134 -16.32 -2.30 -13.87
C HIS A 134 -16.27 -2.96 -12.47
N VAL A 135 -16.64 -2.20 -11.43
CA VAL A 135 -16.71 -2.66 -10.03
C VAL A 135 -17.68 -3.83 -9.88
N TYR A 136 -18.82 -3.75 -10.57
CA TYR A 136 -19.84 -4.81 -10.61
C TYR A 136 -19.27 -6.13 -11.12
N THR A 137 -18.46 -6.09 -12.18
CA THR A 137 -17.97 -7.31 -12.85
C THR A 137 -17.06 -8.12 -11.93
N LEU A 138 -16.23 -7.44 -11.14
CA LEU A 138 -15.42 -8.11 -10.12
C LEU A 138 -16.25 -8.58 -8.93
N ALA A 139 -17.17 -7.74 -8.42
CA ALA A 139 -18.09 -8.14 -7.33
C ALA A 139 -18.84 -9.42 -7.69
N TRP A 140 -19.28 -9.52 -8.94
CA TRP A 140 -20.00 -10.69 -9.45
C TRP A 140 -19.13 -11.94 -9.47
N GLY A 141 -17.89 -11.83 -9.93
CA GLY A 141 -16.92 -12.92 -9.88
C GLY A 141 -16.62 -13.38 -8.45
N MET A 142 -16.43 -12.44 -7.53
CA MET A 142 -16.22 -12.73 -6.09
C MET A 142 -17.46 -13.35 -5.43
N ALA A 143 -18.67 -12.87 -5.75
CA ALA A 143 -19.91 -13.46 -5.24
C ALA A 143 -20.10 -14.91 -5.72
N ARG A 144 -19.74 -15.21 -6.98
CA ARG A 144 -19.71 -16.60 -7.48
C ARG A 144 -18.65 -17.46 -6.81
N ALA A 145 -17.56 -16.86 -6.33
CA ALA A 145 -16.59 -17.51 -5.49
C ALA A 145 -17.06 -17.68 -4.03
N GLY A 146 -18.27 -17.23 -3.67
CA GLY A 146 -18.82 -17.38 -2.33
C GLY A 146 -18.43 -16.27 -1.36
N TRP A 147 -18.05 -15.08 -1.86
CA TRP A 147 -17.79 -13.93 -0.98
C TRP A 147 -19.03 -13.55 -0.19
N ALA A 148 -18.92 -13.52 1.15
CA ALA A 148 -20.05 -13.29 2.04
C ALA A 148 -20.78 -11.96 1.77
N TRP A 149 -20.03 -10.88 1.53
CA TRP A 149 -20.60 -9.57 1.18
C TRP A 149 -21.14 -9.47 -0.25
N GLY A 150 -20.86 -10.45 -1.11
CA GLY A 150 -21.19 -10.46 -2.53
C GLY A 150 -22.65 -10.09 -2.83
N PRO A 151 -23.66 -10.74 -2.20
CA PRO A 151 -25.07 -10.39 -2.42
C PRO A 151 -25.42 -8.95 -2.05
N ALA A 152 -24.95 -8.43 -0.91
CA ALA A 152 -25.22 -7.06 -0.48
C ALA A 152 -24.57 -6.03 -1.42
N VAL A 153 -23.30 -6.27 -1.79
CA VAL A 153 -22.54 -5.44 -2.73
C VAL A 153 -23.19 -5.42 -4.12
N LEU A 154 -23.60 -6.58 -4.65
CA LEU A 154 -24.29 -6.67 -5.93
C LEU A 154 -25.66 -6.01 -5.92
N GLY A 155 -26.40 -6.11 -4.81
CA GLY A 155 -27.68 -5.42 -4.65
C GLY A 155 -27.57 -3.92 -4.82
N VAL A 156 -26.52 -3.30 -4.25
CA VAL A 156 -26.22 -1.88 -4.42
C VAL A 156 -25.77 -1.57 -5.85
N LEU A 157 -24.90 -2.42 -6.42
CA LEU A 157 -24.31 -2.23 -7.74
C LEU A 157 -25.22 -2.64 -8.91
N GLU A 158 -26.46 -3.06 -8.69
CA GLU A 158 -27.32 -3.57 -9.75
C GLU A 158 -27.56 -2.53 -10.86
N HIS A 159 -27.57 -1.23 -10.52
CA HIS A 159 -27.64 -0.13 -11.48
C HIS A 159 -26.44 -0.06 -12.45
N ASN A 160 -25.31 -0.63 -12.04
CA ASN A 160 -24.05 -0.72 -12.79
C ASN A 160 -23.90 -2.02 -13.58
N LYS A 161 -24.90 -2.90 -13.56
CA LYS A 161 -24.85 -4.18 -14.25
C LYS A 161 -24.67 -3.98 -15.77
N PRO A 162 -23.66 -4.61 -16.39
CA PRO A 162 -23.44 -4.47 -17.82
C PRO A 162 -24.59 -5.11 -18.61
N LYS A 163 -25.03 -4.44 -19.68
CA LYS A 163 -26.10 -4.93 -20.58
C LYS A 163 -25.78 -6.32 -21.17
N ARG A 164 -24.50 -6.58 -21.43
CA ARG A 164 -23.99 -7.87 -21.87
C ARG A 164 -22.92 -8.32 -20.89
N GLN A 165 -23.21 -9.35 -20.13
CA GLN A 165 -22.28 -9.91 -19.17
C GLN A 165 -21.29 -10.85 -19.89
N SER A 166 -20.02 -10.82 -19.49
CA SER A 166 -19.04 -11.82 -19.94
C SER A 166 -19.48 -13.19 -19.45
N ASN A 167 -19.24 -14.23 -20.26
CA ASN A 167 -19.46 -15.61 -19.84
C ASN A 167 -18.45 -16.05 -18.77
N SER A 168 -17.33 -15.32 -18.61
CA SER A 168 -16.28 -15.65 -17.64
C SER A 168 -16.42 -14.83 -16.35
N ALA A 169 -16.51 -15.53 -15.22
CA ALA A 169 -16.44 -14.95 -13.86
C ALA A 169 -15.09 -14.28 -13.57
N LEU A 170 -14.05 -14.60 -14.35
CA LEU A 170 -12.70 -14.08 -14.16
C LEU A 170 -12.49 -12.71 -14.84
N GLU A 171 -13.42 -12.23 -15.65
CA GLU A 171 -13.22 -11.01 -16.43
C GLU A 171 -12.99 -9.78 -15.52
N GLY A 172 -13.67 -9.72 -14.38
CA GLY A 172 -13.48 -8.64 -13.40
C GLY A 172 -12.12 -8.66 -12.71
N PHE A 173 -11.41 -9.79 -12.72
CA PHE A 173 -10.11 -9.95 -12.05
C PHE A 173 -8.93 -9.47 -12.90
N LYS A 174 -9.14 -9.25 -14.21
CA LYS A 174 -8.09 -8.84 -15.15
C LYS A 174 -7.73 -7.37 -15.02
N VAL A 175 -7.22 -6.99 -13.85
CA VAL A 175 -6.88 -5.60 -13.50
C VAL A 175 -5.89 -4.96 -14.48
N TRP A 176 -5.00 -5.77 -15.08
CA TRP A 176 -4.06 -5.33 -16.12
C TRP A 176 -4.73 -4.73 -17.37
N ASN A 177 -6.01 -4.99 -17.63
CA ASN A 177 -6.73 -4.34 -18.72
C ASN A 177 -7.10 -2.87 -18.41
N LYS A 178 -6.93 -2.44 -17.16
CA LYS A 178 -7.27 -1.09 -16.67
C LYS A 178 -6.05 -0.26 -16.27
N LEU A 179 -4.93 -0.91 -15.97
CA LEU A 179 -3.70 -0.21 -15.64
C LEU A 179 -3.15 0.52 -16.86
N SER A 180 -2.71 1.76 -16.62
CA SER A 180 -2.00 2.55 -17.61
C SER A 180 -0.69 1.88 -18.01
N GLU A 181 -0.33 2.00 -19.28
CA GLU A 181 1.01 1.64 -19.75
C GLU A 181 1.96 2.80 -19.44
N TRP A 182 3.19 2.48 -19.05
CA TRP A 182 4.24 3.50 -19.00
C TRP A 182 4.76 3.76 -20.41
N GLU A 183 5.21 5.00 -20.63
CA GLU A 183 5.82 5.40 -21.89
C GLU A 183 7.32 5.62 -21.68
N GLU A 184 8.13 5.13 -22.62
CA GLU A 184 9.56 5.43 -22.64
C GLU A 184 9.71 6.86 -23.19
N GLY A 185 10.04 7.82 -22.32
CA GLY A 185 10.40 9.16 -22.78
C GLY A 185 11.87 9.23 -23.21
N ALA A 186 12.27 10.35 -23.79
CA ALA A 186 13.66 10.59 -24.13
C ALA A 186 14.56 10.40 -22.89
N PRO A 187 15.79 9.87 -23.06
CA PRO A 187 16.77 9.85 -21.98
C PRO A 187 16.96 11.26 -21.45
N GLU A 188 16.90 11.43 -20.13
CA GLU A 188 17.30 12.69 -19.50
C GLU A 188 18.78 12.96 -19.83
N PRO A 189 19.17 14.24 -20.00
CA PRO A 189 20.58 14.58 -20.08
C PRO A 189 21.31 14.05 -18.83
N PRO A 190 22.61 13.72 -18.95
CA PRO A 190 23.38 13.32 -17.78
C PRO A 190 23.35 14.42 -16.72
N ALA A 191 23.30 14.02 -15.46
CA ALA A 191 23.28 14.96 -14.34
C ALA A 191 24.47 15.93 -14.41
N GLY A 192 24.22 17.16 -13.96
CA GLY A 192 25.26 18.16 -13.74
C GLY A 192 26.29 17.72 -12.68
N HIS A 193 27.32 18.54 -12.53
CA HIS A 193 28.39 18.34 -11.56
C HIS A 193 28.72 19.62 -10.78
N LEU A 194 27.75 20.52 -10.64
CA LEU A 194 27.88 21.71 -9.81
C LEU A 194 28.03 21.31 -8.34
N PRO A 195 29.01 21.88 -7.61
CA PRO A 195 29.17 21.65 -6.19
C PRO A 195 28.00 22.24 -5.40
N VAL A 196 27.89 21.81 -4.15
CA VAL A 196 26.94 22.35 -3.17
C VAL A 196 27.68 23.28 -2.22
N ASP A 197 27.23 24.52 -2.13
CA ASP A 197 27.84 25.54 -1.28
C ASP A 197 27.28 25.52 0.14
N VAL A 198 28.10 25.92 1.12
CA VAL A 198 27.76 25.95 2.56
C VAL A 198 26.49 26.76 2.84
N THR A 199 26.32 27.89 2.15
CA THR A 199 25.15 28.75 2.28
C THR A 199 23.89 28.03 1.81
N GLU A 200 23.94 27.36 0.65
CA GLU A 200 22.79 26.63 0.11
C GLU A 200 22.35 25.49 1.03
N VAL A 201 23.30 24.82 1.68
CA VAL A 201 23.01 23.76 2.67
C VAL A 201 22.35 24.33 3.91
N SER A 202 22.88 25.45 4.40
CA SER A 202 22.33 26.12 5.58
C SER A 202 20.90 26.60 5.32
N ASP A 203 20.67 27.27 4.19
CA ASP A 203 19.35 27.76 3.78
C ASP A 203 18.37 26.60 3.58
N ARG A 204 18.82 25.50 2.96
CA ARG A 204 17.98 24.30 2.78
C ARG A 204 17.64 23.66 4.12
N LEU A 205 18.60 23.51 5.03
CA LEU A 205 18.36 22.91 6.34
C LEU A 205 17.38 23.77 7.15
N GLU A 206 17.56 25.08 7.16
CA GLU A 206 16.65 26.02 7.84
C GLU A 206 15.23 25.90 7.28
N SER A 207 15.08 25.84 5.95
CA SER A 207 13.78 25.58 5.31
C SER A 207 13.15 24.25 5.70
N LEU A 208 13.94 23.18 5.85
CA LEU A 208 13.44 21.85 6.24
C LEU A 208 13.02 21.78 7.72
N LEU A 209 13.70 22.54 8.58
CA LEU A 209 13.41 22.59 10.00
C LEU A 209 12.16 23.43 10.29
N GLY A 210 11.96 24.52 9.54
CA GLY A 210 10.84 25.45 9.69
C GLY A 210 10.94 26.37 10.91
N ASP A 211 10.04 27.35 10.97
CA ASP A 211 10.11 28.50 11.90
C ASP A 211 10.04 28.15 13.40
N ASN A 212 9.52 26.97 13.75
CA ASN A 212 9.32 26.53 15.15
C ASN A 212 10.37 25.52 15.62
N SER A 213 11.46 25.38 14.88
CA SER A 213 12.52 24.42 15.21
C SER A 213 13.48 24.95 16.27
N GLU A 214 13.99 24.04 17.09
CA GLU A 214 15.08 24.32 18.02
C GLU A 214 16.38 24.48 17.23
N GLU A 215 17.11 25.57 17.46
CA GLU A 215 18.44 25.75 16.87
C GLU A 215 19.41 24.71 17.41
N ARG A 216 20.00 23.91 16.50
CA ARG A 216 20.98 22.87 16.82
C ARG A 216 22.26 23.11 16.02
N PRO A 217 23.26 23.81 16.59
CA PRO A 217 24.51 24.09 15.91
C PRO A 217 25.20 22.83 15.37
N GLU A 218 25.18 21.75 16.16
CA GLU A 218 25.73 20.43 15.78
C GLU A 218 25.07 19.85 14.52
N GLN A 219 23.77 20.06 14.32
CA GLN A 219 23.06 19.61 13.13
C GLN A 219 23.49 20.40 11.89
N LYS A 220 23.66 21.72 12.03
CA LYS A 220 24.13 22.60 10.97
C LYS A 220 25.57 22.27 10.59
N GLU A 221 26.44 22.07 11.57
CA GLU A 221 27.82 21.62 11.35
C GLU A 221 27.86 20.26 10.63
N TYR A 222 27.03 19.30 11.05
CA TYR A 222 26.92 18.00 10.38
C TYR A 222 26.45 18.13 8.92
N ALA A 223 25.43 18.96 8.65
CA ALA A 223 24.94 19.18 7.29
C ALA A 223 26.00 19.82 6.40
N ILE A 224 26.72 20.82 6.91
CA ILE A 224 27.82 21.47 6.19
C ILE A 224 28.96 20.48 5.93
N ALA A 225 29.33 19.66 6.91
CA ALA A 225 30.39 18.66 6.75
C ALA A 225 30.04 17.62 5.67
N THR A 226 28.79 17.16 5.63
CA THR A 226 28.34 16.18 4.63
C THR A 226 28.25 16.76 3.21
N ALA A 227 28.16 18.09 3.05
CA ALA A 227 28.19 18.76 1.75
C ALA A 227 29.48 18.49 0.96
N ALA A 228 30.60 18.22 1.65
CA ALA A 228 31.88 17.90 1.02
C ALA A 228 31.83 16.60 0.19
N ALA A 229 30.83 15.73 0.36
CA ALA A 229 30.62 14.56 -0.50
C ALA A 229 30.05 14.92 -1.89
N PHE A 230 29.52 16.14 -2.06
CA PHE A 230 28.85 16.59 -3.29
C PHE A 230 29.72 17.47 -4.19
N VAL A 231 31.00 17.65 -3.86
CA VAL A 231 31.97 18.32 -4.72
C VAL A 231 32.40 17.42 -5.90
N PRO A 232 32.80 17.99 -7.05
CA PRO A 232 33.44 17.23 -8.12
C PRO A 232 34.67 16.48 -7.60
N ALA A 233 34.82 15.21 -7.98
CA ALA A 233 36.02 14.46 -7.66
C ALA A 233 37.23 15.05 -8.40
N GLU A 234 38.30 15.38 -7.67
CA GLU A 234 39.51 15.99 -8.24
C GLU A 234 40.34 14.99 -9.08
N ASN A 235 40.24 13.69 -8.77
CA ASN A 235 41.03 12.63 -9.41
C ASN A 235 40.13 11.54 -10.00
N SER A 236 40.40 11.14 -11.25
CA SER A 236 39.76 10.02 -11.91
C SER A 236 40.14 8.70 -11.23
N GLY A 237 39.36 8.26 -10.25
CA GLY A 237 39.55 6.98 -9.55
C GLY A 237 39.18 6.98 -8.07
N ALA A 238 39.02 8.14 -7.44
CA ALA A 238 38.60 8.25 -6.04
C ALA A 238 37.31 9.08 -5.93
N PRO A 239 36.22 8.53 -5.35
CA PRO A 239 35.01 9.32 -5.11
C PRO A 239 35.27 10.38 -4.03
N ALA A 240 34.61 11.53 -4.14
CA ALA A 240 34.48 12.44 -3.01
C ALA A 240 33.68 11.72 -1.92
N THR A 241 34.30 11.42 -0.77
CA THR A 241 33.70 10.60 0.28
C THR A 241 33.83 11.30 1.62
N VAL A 242 32.73 11.33 2.36
CA VAL A 242 32.66 11.81 3.74
C VAL A 242 32.19 10.66 4.60
N ILE A 243 32.90 10.40 5.68
CA ILE A 243 32.46 9.54 6.77
C ILE A 243 32.15 10.47 7.93
N ALA A 244 30.87 10.56 8.31
CA ALA A 244 30.42 11.43 9.38
C ALA A 244 29.67 10.62 10.43
N GLU A 245 30.09 10.74 11.68
CA GLU A 245 29.39 10.20 12.84
C GLU A 245 28.68 11.35 13.56
N ALA A 246 27.43 11.12 13.96
CA ALA A 246 26.67 12.06 14.76
C ALA A 246 25.84 11.31 15.80
N GLY A 247 25.74 11.91 16.99
CA GLY A 247 24.96 11.35 18.09
C GLY A 247 23.48 11.17 17.74
N THR A 248 22.81 10.27 18.47
CA THR A 248 21.36 10.12 18.38
C THR A 248 20.66 11.43 18.73
N GLY A 249 19.64 11.82 17.97
CA GLY A 249 18.87 13.05 18.22
C GLY A 249 19.45 14.32 17.62
N VAL A 250 20.67 14.30 17.07
CA VAL A 250 21.30 15.45 16.37
C VAL A 250 20.53 15.86 15.11
N GLY A 251 19.65 15.00 14.57
CA GLY A 251 18.90 15.29 13.35
C GLY A 251 19.66 14.94 12.07
N LYS A 252 20.43 13.83 12.13
CA LYS A 252 21.22 13.26 11.03
C LYS A 252 20.47 13.24 9.69
N THR A 253 19.22 12.78 9.72
CA THR A 253 18.37 12.62 8.54
C THR A 253 18.22 13.91 7.75
N LEU A 254 17.75 14.99 8.38
CA LEU A 254 17.65 16.28 7.70
C LEU A 254 19.04 16.85 7.36
N GLY A 255 20.04 16.54 8.19
CA GLY A 255 21.42 16.93 7.98
C GLY A 255 22.01 16.45 6.66
N TYR A 256 21.79 15.19 6.25
CA TYR A 256 22.23 14.70 4.95
C TYR A 256 21.20 14.93 3.82
N ILE A 257 19.90 15.06 4.11
CA ILE A 257 18.87 15.39 3.11
C ILE A 257 19.10 16.82 2.57
N ALA A 258 19.54 17.75 3.41
CA ALA A 258 19.80 19.13 2.99
C ALA A 258 20.80 19.22 1.83
N PRO A 259 22.07 18.79 1.96
CA PRO A 259 23.02 18.85 0.84
C PRO A 259 22.63 17.92 -0.32
N ALA A 260 22.02 16.76 -0.05
CA ALA A 260 21.57 15.84 -1.10
C ALA A 260 20.49 16.46 -1.99
N SER A 261 19.48 17.10 -1.41
CA SER A 261 18.41 17.75 -2.17
C SER A 261 18.90 18.99 -2.92
N VAL A 262 19.81 19.78 -2.34
CA VAL A 262 20.43 20.91 -3.06
C VAL A 262 21.19 20.39 -4.29
N TRP A 263 22.01 19.36 -4.13
CA TRP A 263 22.74 18.78 -5.26
C TRP A 263 21.77 18.26 -6.33
N ALA A 264 20.74 17.51 -5.93
CA ALA A 264 19.78 16.90 -6.85
C ALA A 264 19.02 17.95 -7.66
N ASP A 265 18.59 19.04 -7.02
CA ASP A 265 17.88 20.14 -7.67
C ASP A 265 18.80 20.90 -8.64
N LYS A 266 20.04 21.23 -8.24
CA LYS A 266 21.00 21.97 -9.08
C LYS A 266 21.47 21.19 -10.31
N ASN A 267 21.66 19.89 -10.14
CA ASN A 267 22.28 19.03 -11.14
C ASN A 267 21.28 18.20 -11.92
N GLU A 268 20.00 18.35 -11.60
CA GLU A 268 18.90 17.60 -12.19
C GLU A 268 19.09 16.08 -12.19
N GLY A 269 19.80 15.55 -11.19
CA GLY A 269 20.18 14.14 -11.08
C GLY A 269 19.71 13.48 -9.78
N PRO A 270 19.56 12.15 -9.77
CA PRO A 270 19.13 11.43 -8.58
C PRO A 270 20.26 11.29 -7.55
N VAL A 271 19.97 11.59 -6.29
CA VAL A 271 20.78 11.15 -5.14
C VAL A 271 20.12 9.96 -4.49
N TRP A 272 20.89 8.89 -4.31
CA TRP A 272 20.41 7.65 -3.71
C TRP A 272 20.71 7.62 -2.22
N ILE A 273 19.66 7.64 -1.40
CA ILE A 273 19.74 7.52 0.05
C ILE A 273 19.43 6.07 0.40
N SER A 274 20.47 5.35 0.83
CA SER A 274 20.39 3.98 1.25
C SER A 274 20.29 3.90 2.77
N THR A 275 19.34 3.11 3.28
CA THR A 275 19.18 2.88 4.73
C THR A 275 19.03 1.39 5.01
N TYR A 276 19.11 0.98 6.27
CA TYR A 276 19.13 -0.43 6.62
C TYR A 276 17.74 -1.10 6.61
N THR A 277 16.75 -0.52 7.30
CA THR A 277 15.45 -1.18 7.51
C THR A 277 14.30 -0.52 6.77
N ARG A 278 13.23 -1.28 6.48
CA ARG A 278 11.99 -0.74 5.89
C ARG A 278 11.31 0.31 6.78
N ASN A 279 11.46 0.18 8.11
CA ASN A 279 10.92 1.19 9.03
C ASN A 279 11.66 2.51 8.89
N LEU A 280 12.99 2.46 8.80
CA LEU A 280 13.82 3.63 8.53
C LEU A 280 13.49 4.25 7.17
N GLN A 281 13.25 3.45 6.12
CA GLN A 281 12.79 3.97 4.83
C GLN A 281 11.48 4.77 4.95
N ARG A 282 10.52 4.27 5.74
CA ARG A 282 9.25 4.97 5.96
C ARG A 282 9.44 6.25 6.76
N GLN A 283 10.28 6.22 7.79
CA GLN A 283 10.62 7.43 8.55
C GLN A 283 11.29 8.46 7.65
N LEU A 284 12.22 8.03 6.79
CA LEU A 284 12.85 8.88 5.79
C LEU A 284 11.85 9.48 4.81
N ASP A 285 10.94 8.67 4.27
CA ASP A 285 9.88 9.16 3.40
C ASP A 285 9.03 10.22 4.11
N GLY A 286 8.67 10.02 5.38
CA GLY A 286 7.94 11.02 6.18
C GLY A 286 8.72 12.32 6.36
N GLU A 287 10.04 12.27 6.57
CA GLU A 287 10.86 13.49 6.63
C GLU A 287 10.92 14.24 5.30
N LEU A 288 10.77 13.53 4.16
CA LEU A 288 10.67 14.16 2.84
C LEU A 288 9.37 14.94 2.62
N ASP A 289 8.34 14.76 3.46
CA ASP A 289 7.14 15.62 3.42
C ASP A 289 7.50 17.08 3.75
N ARG A 290 8.56 17.31 4.52
CA ARG A 290 9.06 18.68 4.77
C ARG A 290 9.72 19.30 3.54
N LEU A 291 10.36 18.47 2.71
CA LEU A 291 11.02 18.89 1.48
C LEU A 291 10.01 19.10 0.34
N TYR A 292 9.03 18.21 0.25
CA TYR A 292 7.98 18.21 -0.78
C TYR A 292 6.61 18.13 -0.11
N PRO A 293 6.05 19.27 0.39
CA PRO A 293 4.76 19.28 1.08
C PRO A 293 3.58 18.91 0.19
N ASP A 294 3.67 19.17 -1.12
CA ASP A 294 2.68 18.71 -2.09
C ASP A 294 2.92 17.21 -2.41
N PRO A 295 1.97 16.32 -2.09
CA PRO A 295 2.11 14.89 -2.37
C PRO A 295 2.29 14.56 -3.86
N VAL A 296 1.77 15.39 -4.76
CA VAL A 296 1.92 15.21 -6.21
C VAL A 296 3.36 15.48 -6.61
N GLU A 297 3.93 16.58 -6.14
CA GLU A 297 5.35 16.90 -6.33
C GLU A 297 6.26 15.84 -5.70
N LYS A 298 5.98 15.43 -4.45
CA LYS A 298 6.74 14.39 -3.75
C LYS A 298 6.79 13.09 -4.56
N THR A 299 5.65 12.67 -5.10
CA THR A 299 5.55 11.43 -5.90
C THR A 299 6.43 11.47 -7.16
N LEU A 300 6.68 12.66 -7.71
CA LEU A 300 7.55 12.86 -8.87
C LEU A 300 9.03 12.95 -8.48
N LYS A 301 9.34 13.66 -7.39
CA LYS A 301 10.72 13.98 -7.01
C LYS A 301 11.36 13.00 -6.04
N ALA A 302 10.58 12.26 -5.26
CA ALA A 302 11.05 11.27 -4.29
C ALA A 302 10.44 9.89 -4.59
N VAL A 303 11.30 8.87 -4.70
CA VAL A 303 10.87 7.50 -5.02
C VAL A 303 11.48 6.51 -4.04
N ILE A 304 10.63 5.69 -3.43
CA ILE A 304 11.08 4.54 -2.65
C ILE A 304 11.27 3.35 -3.59
N ARG A 305 12.46 2.75 -3.53
CA ARG A 305 12.87 1.57 -4.27
C ARG A 305 13.08 0.40 -3.33
N LYS A 306 12.43 -0.71 -3.65
CA LYS A 306 12.56 -1.99 -2.94
C LYS A 306 13.01 -3.08 -3.91
N GLY A 307 13.37 -4.25 -3.38
CA GLY A 307 13.58 -5.44 -4.20
C GLY A 307 12.29 -5.86 -4.91
N ARG A 308 12.42 -6.62 -6.00
CA ARG A 308 11.29 -7.05 -6.85
C ARG A 308 10.26 -7.88 -6.07
N GLU A 309 10.72 -8.61 -5.05
CA GLU A 309 9.93 -9.43 -4.14
C GLU A 309 8.95 -8.65 -3.26
N ASN A 310 9.02 -7.32 -3.28
CA ASN A 310 8.14 -6.43 -2.51
C ASN A 310 6.98 -5.87 -3.34
N TYR A 311 7.01 -6.03 -4.66
CA TYR A 311 5.98 -5.49 -5.56
C TYR A 311 5.11 -6.60 -6.11
N LEU A 312 3.85 -6.27 -6.37
CA LEU A 312 2.92 -7.16 -7.06
C LEU A 312 3.43 -7.47 -8.47
N CYS A 313 3.59 -8.77 -8.77
CA CYS A 313 3.82 -9.25 -10.12
C CYS A 313 2.48 -9.52 -10.80
N LEU A 314 2.14 -8.74 -11.83
CA LEU A 314 0.89 -8.89 -12.58
C LEU A 314 0.78 -10.26 -13.28
N LEU A 315 1.91 -10.84 -13.68
CA LEU A 315 1.96 -12.19 -14.25
C LEU A 315 1.62 -13.25 -13.20
N ASN A 316 2.26 -13.19 -12.02
CA ASN A 316 1.96 -14.13 -10.93
C ASN A 316 0.51 -13.98 -10.46
N LEU A 317 -0.04 -12.76 -10.47
CA LEU A 317 -1.47 -12.52 -10.20
C LEU A 317 -2.36 -13.21 -11.23
N GLU A 318 -2.08 -13.05 -12.53
CA GLU A 318 -2.84 -13.70 -13.61
C GLU A 318 -2.81 -15.23 -13.49
N GLU A 319 -1.63 -15.80 -13.26
CA GLU A 319 -1.45 -17.23 -13.03
C GLU A 319 -2.21 -17.72 -11.79
N SER A 320 -2.15 -16.96 -10.69
CA SER A 320 -2.86 -17.28 -9.45
C SER A 320 -4.37 -17.25 -9.63
N ILE A 321 -4.90 -16.31 -10.42
CA ILE A 321 -6.33 -16.25 -10.77
C ILE A 321 -6.73 -17.49 -11.60
N GLY A 322 -5.89 -17.88 -12.57
CA GLY A 322 -6.11 -19.07 -13.39
C GLY A 322 -6.15 -20.36 -12.55
N GLN A 323 -5.16 -20.53 -11.66
CA GLN A 323 -5.09 -21.67 -10.74
C GLN A 323 -6.24 -21.69 -9.73
N GLY A 324 -6.54 -20.53 -9.12
CA GLY A 324 -7.66 -20.39 -8.18
C GLY A 324 -9.00 -20.75 -8.82
N SER A 325 -9.20 -20.40 -10.10
CA SER A 325 -10.40 -20.81 -10.84
C SER A 325 -10.48 -22.30 -11.09
N ALA A 326 -9.36 -22.98 -11.36
CA ALA A 326 -9.32 -24.42 -11.58
C ALA A 326 -9.68 -25.20 -10.30
N ASN A 327 -9.38 -24.63 -9.13
CA ASN A 327 -9.70 -25.19 -7.82
C ASN A 327 -11.13 -24.89 -7.36
N GLN A 328 -11.97 -24.30 -8.20
CA GLN A 328 -13.38 -24.05 -7.86
C GLN A 328 -14.12 -25.38 -7.71
N THR A 329 -14.33 -25.80 -6.46
CA THR A 329 -15.17 -26.95 -6.12
C THR A 329 -16.64 -26.55 -6.11
N SER A 330 -17.54 -27.51 -6.32
CA SER A 330 -18.99 -27.31 -6.22
C SER A 330 -19.47 -27.07 -4.78
N SER A 331 -18.56 -27.12 -3.80
CA SER A 331 -18.87 -27.29 -2.39
C SER A 331 -18.03 -26.32 -1.55
N GLY A 332 -18.49 -25.07 -1.42
CA GLY A 332 -17.94 -24.07 -0.51
C GLY A 332 -17.35 -22.83 -1.18
N PRO A 333 -17.01 -21.80 -0.39
CA PRO A 333 -16.39 -20.58 -0.88
C PRO A 333 -14.94 -20.83 -1.34
N ASN A 334 -14.59 -20.26 -2.49
CA ASN A 334 -13.23 -20.23 -3.00
C ASN A 334 -12.50 -19.00 -2.44
N ILE A 335 -11.89 -19.18 -1.26
CA ILE A 335 -11.17 -18.14 -0.53
C ILE A 335 -10.03 -17.54 -1.37
N ASP A 336 -9.39 -18.34 -2.23
CA ASP A 336 -8.30 -17.87 -3.10
C ASP A 336 -8.83 -16.81 -4.07
N LEU A 337 -9.92 -17.08 -4.77
CA LEU A 337 -10.51 -16.09 -5.67
C LEU A 337 -11.03 -14.86 -4.93
N ILE A 338 -11.65 -15.00 -3.76
CA ILE A 338 -12.12 -13.84 -2.98
C ILE A 338 -10.94 -12.93 -2.64
N THR A 339 -9.87 -13.52 -2.11
CA THR A 339 -8.60 -12.85 -1.79
C THR A 339 -7.99 -12.16 -3.02
N LEU A 340 -7.86 -12.87 -4.14
CA LEU A 340 -7.30 -12.32 -5.38
C LEU A 340 -8.16 -11.19 -5.95
N GLY A 341 -9.47 -11.20 -5.69
CA GLY A 341 -10.37 -10.10 -6.03
C GLY A 341 -10.08 -8.84 -5.23
N LEU A 342 -9.82 -8.97 -3.93
CA LEU A 342 -9.37 -7.84 -3.10
C LEU A 342 -8.02 -7.29 -3.57
N VAL A 343 -7.07 -8.17 -3.93
CA VAL A 343 -5.78 -7.77 -4.53
C VAL A 343 -6.01 -7.06 -5.86
N ALA A 344 -6.88 -7.55 -6.73
CA ALA A 344 -7.19 -6.90 -8.00
C ALA A 344 -7.79 -5.50 -7.80
N ARG A 345 -8.66 -5.31 -6.79
CA ARG A 345 -9.14 -3.97 -6.42
C ARG A 345 -8.06 -3.06 -5.90
N TRP A 346 -7.23 -3.56 -5.02
CA TRP A 346 -6.10 -2.79 -4.52
C TRP A 346 -5.16 -2.40 -5.66
N ALA A 347 -4.78 -3.34 -6.53
CA ALA A 347 -3.84 -3.10 -7.62
C ALA A 347 -4.33 -2.00 -8.58
N GLN A 348 -5.65 -1.90 -8.81
CA GLN A 348 -6.21 -0.84 -9.64
C GLN A 348 -6.08 0.55 -9.01
N ALA A 349 -6.18 0.64 -7.68
CA ALA A 349 -6.09 1.89 -6.93
C ALA A 349 -4.67 2.20 -6.42
N SER A 350 -3.78 1.22 -6.42
CA SER A 350 -2.44 1.34 -5.85
C SER A 350 -1.58 2.32 -6.63
N ARG A 351 -0.82 3.12 -5.90
CA ARG A 351 0.11 4.11 -6.45
C ARG A 351 1.32 3.47 -7.13
N ASP A 352 1.83 2.39 -6.55
CA ASP A 352 3.12 1.82 -6.93
C ASP A 352 3.19 0.29 -6.82
N GLY A 353 2.10 -0.38 -6.44
CA GLY A 353 2.03 -1.84 -6.36
C GLY A 353 2.91 -2.44 -5.27
N ASP A 354 3.26 -1.66 -4.25
CA ASP A 354 4.06 -2.10 -3.11
C ASP A 354 3.23 -2.95 -2.14
N MET A 355 3.46 -4.27 -2.20
CA MET A 355 2.79 -5.27 -1.36
C MET A 355 3.27 -5.23 0.09
N ILE A 356 4.36 -4.51 0.40
CA ILE A 356 5.00 -4.56 1.72
C ILE A 356 5.27 -3.16 2.26
N GLY A 357 4.25 -2.59 2.90
CA GLY A 357 4.37 -1.38 3.71
C GLY A 357 4.18 -0.07 2.96
N GLY A 358 3.71 -0.13 1.71
CA GLY A 358 3.09 0.97 0.98
C GLY A 358 1.58 1.06 1.26
N ASP A 359 0.77 1.18 0.21
CA ASP A 359 -0.69 1.28 0.32
C ASP A 359 -1.41 -0.08 0.42
N PHE A 360 -0.67 -1.20 0.38
CA PHE A 360 -1.21 -2.52 0.69
C PHE A 360 -1.37 -2.71 2.20
N PRO A 361 -2.60 -2.88 2.73
CA PRO A 361 -2.80 -3.01 4.17
C PRO A 361 -2.15 -4.30 4.72
N ALA A 362 -1.34 -4.17 5.77
CA ALA A 362 -0.65 -5.32 6.37
C ALA A 362 -1.63 -6.40 6.89
N TRP A 363 -2.79 -5.99 7.39
CA TRP A 363 -3.85 -6.91 7.82
C TRP A 363 -4.48 -7.67 6.66
N LEU A 364 -4.45 -7.14 5.44
CA LEU A 364 -4.93 -7.86 4.26
C LEU A 364 -3.98 -9.03 3.96
N SER A 365 -2.66 -8.85 4.12
CA SER A 365 -1.72 -9.99 4.08
C SER A 365 -2.02 -11.07 5.11
N ASP A 366 -2.49 -10.70 6.31
CA ASP A 366 -2.87 -11.68 7.36
C ASP A 366 -4.15 -12.42 6.99
N LEU A 367 -5.17 -11.72 6.47
CA LEU A 367 -6.41 -12.33 5.96
C LEU A 367 -6.13 -13.33 4.83
N MET A 368 -5.29 -12.91 3.89
CA MET A 368 -4.87 -13.74 2.76
C MET A 368 -3.92 -14.85 3.20
N GLY A 369 -3.16 -14.68 4.27
CA GLY A 369 -2.12 -15.62 4.67
C GLY A 369 -0.83 -15.48 3.86
N ARG A 370 0.29 -15.58 4.58
CA ARG A 370 1.64 -15.27 4.10
C ARG A 370 2.03 -15.96 2.80
N ARG A 371 1.63 -17.21 2.59
CA ARG A 371 2.02 -17.97 1.39
C ARG A 371 1.46 -17.35 0.12
N ARG A 372 0.17 -16.99 0.12
CA ARG A 372 -0.51 -16.38 -1.02
C ARG A 372 0.08 -15.00 -1.34
N THR A 373 0.42 -14.21 -0.33
CA THR A 373 1.10 -12.93 -0.53
C THR A 373 2.48 -13.09 -1.19
N ILE A 374 3.26 -14.10 -0.79
CA ILE A 374 4.59 -14.39 -1.36
C ILE A 374 4.48 -14.86 -2.81
N ASP A 375 3.51 -15.73 -3.12
CA ASP A 375 3.35 -16.25 -4.49
C ASP A 375 2.92 -15.16 -5.50
N LEU A 376 2.46 -13.99 -5.02
CA LEU A 376 2.11 -12.83 -5.86
C LEU A 376 3.30 -11.91 -6.19
N THR A 377 4.49 -12.16 -5.63
CA THR A 377 5.69 -11.35 -5.86
C THR A 377 6.83 -12.17 -6.45
N ASP A 378 7.78 -11.48 -7.08
CA ASP A 378 8.95 -12.09 -7.74
C ASP A 378 10.02 -12.46 -6.70
N THR A 379 9.91 -13.66 -6.14
CA THR A 379 10.78 -14.13 -5.04
C THR A 379 11.77 -15.21 -5.47
N ARG A 380 11.56 -15.83 -6.63
CA ARG A 380 12.38 -16.95 -7.14
C ARG A 380 13.23 -16.52 -8.34
N GLY A 381 13.22 -15.23 -8.68
CA GLY A 381 13.91 -14.70 -9.86
C GLY A 381 13.26 -15.17 -11.16
N GLU A 382 11.96 -15.45 -11.13
CA GLU A 382 11.19 -15.96 -12.26
C GLU A 382 10.85 -14.88 -13.29
N CYS A 383 11.15 -13.62 -13.01
CA CYS A 383 10.80 -12.54 -13.92
C CYS A 383 11.49 -12.66 -15.28
N VAL A 384 10.67 -12.65 -16.33
CA VAL A 384 11.10 -12.69 -17.73
C VAL A 384 11.33 -11.29 -18.34
N TYR A 385 11.35 -10.25 -17.52
CA TYR A 385 11.61 -8.85 -17.89
C TYR A 385 10.77 -8.38 -19.09
N SER A 386 11.43 -7.95 -20.18
CA SER A 386 10.79 -7.41 -21.38
C SER A 386 9.96 -8.43 -22.16
N ALA A 387 10.13 -9.74 -21.92
CA ALA A 387 9.29 -10.77 -22.50
C ALA A 387 7.95 -10.96 -21.76
N CYS A 388 7.75 -10.27 -20.62
CA CYS A 388 6.49 -10.35 -19.86
C CYS A 388 5.36 -9.65 -20.61
N SER A 389 4.21 -10.32 -20.74
CA SER A 389 2.99 -9.75 -21.34
C SER A 389 2.49 -8.48 -20.64
N HIS A 390 2.84 -8.31 -19.36
CA HIS A 390 2.48 -7.16 -18.54
C HIS A 390 3.59 -6.12 -18.39
N TYR A 391 4.70 -6.24 -19.15
CA TYR A 391 5.89 -5.39 -18.99
C TYR A 391 5.56 -3.88 -19.01
N GLY A 392 4.75 -3.45 -19.98
CA GLY A 392 4.28 -2.06 -20.12
C GLY A 392 3.45 -1.54 -18.94
N LYS A 393 2.91 -2.42 -18.09
CA LYS A 393 2.05 -2.07 -16.94
C LYS A 393 2.66 -2.43 -15.59
N CYS A 394 3.84 -3.05 -15.62
CA CYS A 394 4.50 -3.62 -14.44
C CYS A 394 4.87 -2.55 -13.42
N PHE A 395 4.41 -2.73 -12.17
CA PHE A 395 4.70 -1.84 -11.05
C PHE A 395 6.20 -1.69 -10.77
N ILE A 396 6.95 -2.79 -10.88
CA ILE A 396 8.41 -2.80 -10.69
C ILE A 396 9.08 -1.89 -11.73
N GLU A 397 8.70 -2.04 -12.99
CA GLU A 397 9.26 -1.31 -14.12
C GLU A 397 8.87 0.16 -14.13
N LYS A 398 7.64 0.48 -13.67
CA LYS A 398 7.22 1.85 -13.38
C LYS A 398 8.08 2.47 -12.28
N SER A 399 8.33 1.74 -11.20
CA SER A 399 9.18 2.19 -10.09
C SER A 399 10.63 2.44 -10.55
N VAL A 400 11.21 1.54 -11.35
CA VAL A 400 12.55 1.73 -11.95
C VAL A 400 12.60 3.02 -12.77
N ARG A 401 11.64 3.23 -13.68
CA ARG A 401 11.59 4.43 -14.54
C ARG A 401 11.38 5.72 -13.75
N ARG A 402 10.50 5.70 -12.74
CA ARG A 402 10.31 6.83 -11.83
C ARG A 402 11.60 7.18 -11.09
N ALA A 403 12.34 6.19 -10.60
CA ALA A 403 13.60 6.41 -9.90
C ALA A 403 14.68 7.05 -10.79
N ARG A 404 14.68 6.79 -12.10
CA ARG A 404 15.61 7.44 -13.06
C ARG A 404 15.40 8.96 -13.17
N ARG A 405 14.17 9.43 -12.95
CA ARG A 405 13.80 10.86 -13.06
C ARG A 405 13.60 11.56 -11.72
N ALA A 406 13.71 10.82 -10.62
CA ALA A 406 13.57 11.36 -9.28
C ALA A 406 14.78 12.24 -8.91
N ARG A 407 14.56 13.17 -7.99
CA ARG A 407 15.64 13.92 -7.33
C ARG A 407 16.24 13.09 -6.21
N LEU A 408 15.41 12.39 -5.44
CA LEU A 408 15.84 11.54 -4.34
C LEU A 408 15.27 10.13 -4.51
N VAL A 409 16.14 9.13 -4.35
CA VAL A 409 15.73 7.72 -4.36
C VAL A 409 16.09 7.07 -3.03
N ILE A 410 15.09 6.55 -2.33
CA ILE A 410 15.26 5.89 -1.04
C ILE A 410 15.28 4.38 -1.27
N ALA A 411 16.36 3.71 -0.88
CA ALA A 411 16.54 2.28 -1.09
C ALA A 411 17.08 1.60 0.18
N ASN A 412 17.03 0.26 0.24
CA ASN A 412 17.78 -0.48 1.26
C ASN A 412 19.22 -0.72 0.79
N HIS A 413 20.12 -0.96 1.75
CA HIS A 413 21.52 -1.30 1.44
C HIS A 413 21.64 -2.49 0.49
N ALA A 414 20.88 -3.56 0.73
CA ALA A 414 20.90 -4.76 -0.12
C ALA A 414 20.59 -4.44 -1.59
N LEU A 415 19.55 -3.65 -1.88
CA LEU A 415 19.22 -3.28 -3.27
C LEU A 415 20.34 -2.45 -3.91
N VAL A 416 20.92 -1.50 -3.16
CA VAL A 416 22.02 -0.67 -3.68
C VAL A 416 23.26 -1.52 -3.98
N MET A 417 23.56 -2.51 -3.14
CA MET A 417 24.68 -3.44 -3.37
C MET A 417 24.45 -4.30 -4.62
N ILE A 418 23.28 -4.95 -4.73
CA ILE A 418 22.91 -5.75 -5.91
C ILE A 418 23.00 -4.91 -7.19
N GLN A 419 22.50 -3.67 -7.17
CA GLN A 419 22.56 -2.78 -8.33
C GLN A 419 23.98 -2.34 -8.70
N SER A 420 24.87 -2.18 -7.72
CA SER A 420 26.26 -1.81 -7.97
C SER A 420 27.02 -2.90 -8.74
N ILE A 421 26.61 -4.16 -8.58
CA ILE A 421 27.18 -5.33 -9.26
C ILE A 421 26.51 -5.52 -10.62
N LEU A 422 25.17 -5.59 -10.67
CA LEU A 422 24.43 -5.91 -11.89
C LEU A 422 24.33 -4.75 -12.89
N GLY A 423 24.41 -3.51 -12.40
CA GLY A 423 24.23 -2.28 -13.19
C GLY A 423 25.53 -1.58 -13.55
N ALA A 424 26.67 -2.28 -13.60
CA ALA A 424 27.96 -1.66 -13.87
C ALA A 424 27.98 -0.87 -15.20
N ASP A 425 27.27 -1.38 -16.21
CA ASP A 425 27.11 -0.77 -17.54
C ASP A 425 25.78 -0.01 -17.71
N ASP A 426 24.99 0.16 -16.63
CA ASP A 426 23.71 0.90 -16.71
C ASP A 426 23.99 2.40 -16.86
N PRO A 427 23.60 3.04 -17.99
CA PRO A 427 23.80 4.48 -18.17
C PRO A 427 23.04 5.33 -17.16
N TYR A 428 22.05 4.75 -16.47
CA TYR A 428 21.29 5.41 -15.40
C TYR A 428 21.82 5.10 -14.00
N ARG A 429 23.03 4.54 -13.91
CA ARG A 429 23.67 4.27 -12.63
C ARG A 429 23.78 5.57 -11.81
N PRO A 430 23.36 5.58 -10.54
CA PRO A 430 23.49 6.75 -9.70
C PRO A 430 24.95 7.13 -9.48
N THR A 431 25.24 8.42 -9.49
CA THR A 431 26.60 8.96 -9.27
C THR A 431 26.78 9.53 -7.87
N ARG A 432 25.70 9.63 -7.08
CA ARG A 432 25.69 10.17 -5.72
C ARG A 432 24.90 9.24 -4.80
N TYR A 433 25.53 8.90 -3.68
CA TYR A 433 24.98 8.01 -2.68
C TYR A 433 25.15 8.61 -1.29
N VAL A 434 24.16 8.36 -0.43
CA VAL A 434 24.21 8.57 1.01
C VAL A 434 23.89 7.23 1.65
N PHE A 435 24.78 6.72 2.51
CA PHE A 435 24.56 5.49 3.26
C PHE A 435 24.25 5.84 4.72
N ASP A 436 22.97 5.88 5.07
CA ASP A 436 22.52 6.04 6.45
C ASP A 436 22.63 4.72 7.21
N GLU A 437 22.96 4.77 8.50
CA GLU A 437 23.30 3.59 9.30
C GLU A 437 24.37 2.70 8.63
N GLY A 438 25.37 3.33 8.02
CA GLY A 438 26.42 2.69 7.22
C GLY A 438 27.27 1.63 7.95
N HIS A 439 27.13 1.48 9.27
CA HIS A 439 27.74 0.37 10.01
C HIS A 439 27.14 -0.99 9.60
N HIS A 440 25.95 -1.03 9.00
CA HIS A 440 25.33 -2.23 8.44
C HIS A 440 25.70 -2.51 6.97
N LEU A 441 26.57 -1.69 6.37
CA LEU A 441 26.87 -1.77 4.94
C LEU A 441 27.58 -3.08 4.56
N PHE A 442 28.50 -3.54 5.43
CA PHE A 442 29.22 -4.79 5.22
C PHE A 442 28.30 -6.01 5.32
N ASP A 443 27.44 -6.06 6.35
CA ASP A 443 26.44 -7.13 6.50
C ASP A 443 25.51 -7.21 5.27
N ALA A 444 25.12 -6.05 4.73
CA ALA A 444 24.29 -5.96 3.55
C ALA A 444 25.01 -6.40 2.27
N ALA A 445 26.33 -6.17 2.17
CA ALA A 445 27.14 -6.64 1.05
C ALA A 445 27.35 -8.16 1.09
N ASP A 446 27.50 -8.75 2.28
CA ASP A 446 27.64 -10.20 2.45
C ASP A 446 26.32 -10.96 2.19
N SER A 447 25.19 -10.30 2.42
CA SER A 447 23.84 -10.90 2.27
C SER A 447 23.21 -10.66 0.89
N ALA A 448 23.77 -9.76 0.08
CA ALA A 448 23.34 -9.41 -1.27
C ALA A 448 23.88 -10.41 -2.29
#